data_AF-A0A1C7NLE2-F1
#
_entry.id   AF-A0A1C7NLE2-F1
#
_cell.length_a   1.000
_cell.length_b   1.000
_cell.length_c   1.000
_cell.angle_alpha   90.00
_cell.angle_beta   90.00
_cell.angle_gamma   90.00
#
_symmetry.space_group_name_H-M   'P 1'
#
loop_
_entity.id
_entity.type
_entity.pdbx_description
1 polymer ?
#
loop_
_entity_poly.entity_id
_entity_poly.type
_entity_poly.pdbx_seq_one_letter_code
_entity_poly.pdbx_strand_id
1 'polypeptide(L)'
;MATKSWDESSWTGWNLFSVFVGWSYVVVWSISFYPQAYLNWKRKSVRGLSIDFLFYNVLGFFCYSSAHSLVWCNQAYSLALYFDDEIRDEYHQRHPSSRNSLVRLNDVVFSVHGFLLSLFILLQTCVYRKQARQHISSFAAAFVWLTMLMSVLVLATIHYGGATSLDFLYFLSTVTLIVSFIKYLPQVWVNYKRQSTQGWSIQYISWDLAGGLLSIVQLLIDAYLDGDWTGIEGDNVKLGLGSIVVCYDALFMIQHYILYPKRISKHPIRDERKRLIEQCQPSRSDFKPIVEDDSNDASPSTAGSRLPINTRQAYGSTQHEFTPFSSSV
;
A
#
# COMPACT_ATOMS: atom_id res chain seq x y z
N MET A 1 52.92 26.52 8.10
CA MET A 1 53.27 25.23 7.45
C MET A 1 52.49 24.15 8.20
N ALA A 2 51.50 23.45 7.67
CA ALA A 2 51.30 23.01 6.30
C ALA A 2 49.86 23.24 5.83
N THR A 3 49.73 23.89 4.67
CA THR A 3 48.55 23.90 3.82
C THR A 3 48.33 22.49 3.28
N LYS A 4 47.27 21.80 3.72
CA LYS A 4 46.78 20.61 3.00
C LYS A 4 46.20 21.11 1.68
N SER A 5 47.00 20.98 0.63
CA SER A 5 46.59 21.13 -0.76
C SER A 5 45.41 20.20 -1.04
N TRP A 6 44.33 20.78 -1.53
CA TRP A 6 43.17 20.08 -2.04
C TRP A 6 43.60 19.27 -3.26
N ASP A 7 43.63 17.95 -3.12
CA ASP A 7 43.72 17.04 -4.25
C ASP A 7 42.32 16.91 -4.86
N GLU A 8 42.04 17.72 -5.89
CA GLU A 8 40.81 17.72 -6.69
C GLU A 8 40.67 16.49 -7.61
N SER A 9 41.22 15.32 -7.25
CA SER A 9 41.24 14.13 -8.13
C SER A 9 40.78 12.81 -7.52
N SER A 10 40.23 12.80 -6.30
CA SER A 10 39.62 11.60 -5.72
C SER A 10 38.09 11.64 -5.74
N TRP A 11 37.48 11.71 -6.92
CA TRP A 11 36.13 11.18 -7.11
C TRP A 11 36.22 9.65 -7.07
N THR A 12 36.35 9.11 -5.85
CA THR A 12 36.49 7.69 -5.56
C THR A 12 35.28 6.90 -6.08
N GLY A 13 35.50 5.74 -6.70
CA GLY A 13 34.44 4.86 -7.22
C GLY A 13 33.35 4.51 -6.19
N TRP A 14 33.67 4.60 -4.90
CA TRP A 14 32.73 4.47 -3.78
C TRP A 14 31.61 5.52 -3.76
N ASN A 15 31.89 6.78 -4.14
CA ASN A 15 30.87 7.81 -4.24
C ASN A 15 29.91 7.57 -5.42
N LEU A 16 30.47 7.17 -6.57
CA LEU A 16 29.68 6.75 -7.73
C LEU A 16 28.83 5.50 -7.41
N PHE A 17 29.39 4.55 -6.67
CA PHE A 17 28.67 3.37 -6.20
C PHE A 17 27.55 3.74 -5.24
N SER A 18 27.78 4.62 -4.26
CA SER A 18 26.75 5.11 -3.33
C SER A 18 25.60 5.83 -4.07
N VAL A 19 25.91 6.65 -5.08
CA VAL A 19 24.89 7.29 -5.94
C VAL A 19 24.12 6.24 -6.74
N PHE A 20 24.81 5.27 -7.36
CA PHE A 20 24.17 4.21 -8.13
C PHE A 20 23.25 3.33 -7.27
N VAL A 21 23.72 2.90 -6.10
CA VAL A 21 22.92 2.16 -5.11
C VAL A 21 21.73 3.03 -4.66
N GLY A 22 21.98 4.32 -4.44
CA GLY A 22 20.96 5.31 -4.08
C GLY A 22 19.82 5.44 -5.09
N TRP A 23 20.12 5.41 -6.38
CA TRP A 23 19.10 5.39 -7.42
C TRP A 23 18.47 4.00 -7.60
N SER A 24 19.22 2.93 -7.37
CA SER A 24 18.72 1.56 -7.51
C SER A 24 17.62 1.24 -6.51
N TYR A 25 17.76 1.62 -5.22
CA TYR A 25 16.69 1.39 -4.25
C TYR A 25 15.44 2.19 -4.59
N VAL A 26 15.60 3.44 -5.07
CA VAL A 26 14.47 4.29 -5.50
C VAL A 26 13.72 3.64 -6.65
N VAL A 27 14.43 3.11 -7.63
CA VAL A 27 13.84 2.42 -8.79
C VAL A 27 13.12 1.14 -8.34
N VAL A 28 13.77 0.30 -7.52
CA VAL A 28 13.18 -0.96 -7.03
C VAL A 28 11.93 -0.70 -6.19
N TRP A 29 11.99 0.25 -5.25
CA TRP A 29 10.83 0.62 -4.45
C TRP A 29 9.73 1.27 -5.28
N SER A 30 10.07 2.08 -6.27
CA SER A 30 9.07 2.65 -7.20
C SER A 30 8.36 1.56 -8.01
N ILE A 31 9.11 0.56 -8.49
CA ILE A 31 8.54 -0.58 -9.23
C ILE A 31 7.60 -1.41 -8.34
N SER A 32 7.83 -1.46 -7.03
CA SER A 32 7.01 -2.27 -6.10
C SER A 32 5.52 -1.94 -6.20
N PHE A 33 5.15 -0.67 -6.39
CA PHE A 33 3.75 -0.18 -6.42
C PHE A 33 2.94 -0.71 -7.61
N TYR A 34 3.58 -0.92 -8.77
CA TYR A 34 2.91 -1.28 -10.02
C TYR A 34 2.19 -2.63 -9.97
N PRO A 35 2.77 -3.72 -9.42
CA PRO A 35 2.08 -4.98 -9.24
C PRO A 35 0.69 -4.87 -8.61
N GLN A 36 0.51 -4.05 -7.58
CA GLN A 36 -0.81 -3.89 -6.94
C GLN A 36 -1.79 -3.13 -7.85
N ALA A 37 -1.34 -2.05 -8.49
CA ALA A 37 -2.14 -1.30 -9.45
C ALA A 37 -2.59 -2.17 -10.64
N TYR A 38 -1.68 -2.99 -11.16
CA TYR A 38 -1.94 -3.94 -12.23
C TYR A 38 -2.91 -5.05 -11.78
N LEU A 39 -2.74 -5.60 -10.58
CA LEU A 39 -3.64 -6.62 -10.03
C LEU A 39 -5.08 -6.10 -9.94
N ASN A 40 -5.26 -4.88 -9.43
CA ASN A 40 -6.55 -4.21 -9.36
C ASN A 40 -7.17 -4.02 -10.75
N TRP A 41 -6.37 -3.54 -11.71
CA TRP A 41 -6.82 -3.35 -13.10
C TRP A 41 -7.21 -4.66 -13.78
N LYS A 42 -6.44 -5.74 -13.57
CA LYS A 42 -6.69 -7.07 -14.15
C LYS A 42 -7.95 -7.72 -13.57
N ARG A 43 -8.19 -7.58 -12.26
CA ARG A 43 -9.35 -8.17 -11.59
C ARG A 43 -10.60 -7.32 -11.64
N LYS A 44 -10.47 -6.02 -11.95
CA LYS A 44 -11.55 -5.01 -11.84
C LYS A 44 -12.24 -5.05 -10.46
N SER A 45 -11.48 -5.40 -9.43
CA SER A 45 -11.93 -5.63 -8.06
C SER A 45 -10.80 -5.30 -7.11
N VAL A 46 -11.13 -4.59 -6.01
CA VAL A 46 -10.20 -4.26 -4.91
C VAL A 46 -10.50 -5.12 -3.67
N ARG A 47 -11.19 -6.25 -3.85
CA ARG A 47 -11.54 -7.15 -2.75
C ARG A 47 -10.30 -7.86 -2.21
N GLY A 48 -10.11 -7.74 -0.90
CA GLY A 48 -8.97 -8.29 -0.17
C GLY A 48 -7.81 -7.31 0.02
N LEU A 49 -7.93 -6.10 -0.53
CA LEU A 49 -7.06 -4.96 -0.24
C LEU A 49 -7.69 -4.15 0.90
N SER A 50 -6.93 -3.85 1.94
CA SER A 50 -7.39 -3.04 3.06
C SER A 50 -7.50 -1.58 2.65
N ILE A 51 -8.66 -0.97 2.87
CA ILE A 51 -8.88 0.45 2.57
C ILE A 51 -8.09 1.32 3.56
N ASP A 52 -8.02 0.91 4.83
CA ASP A 52 -7.21 1.59 5.83
C ASP A 52 -5.73 1.63 5.42
N PHE A 53 -5.18 0.53 4.91
CA PHE A 53 -3.81 0.50 4.38
C PHE A 53 -3.62 1.56 3.29
N LEU A 54 -4.56 1.68 2.35
CA LEU A 54 -4.47 2.66 1.27
C LEU A 54 -4.53 4.11 1.76
N PHE A 55 -5.45 4.41 2.69
CA PHE A 55 -5.54 5.75 3.28
C PHE A 55 -4.27 6.10 4.06
N TYR A 56 -3.74 5.16 4.84
CA TYR A 56 -2.46 5.35 5.51
C TYR A 56 -1.32 5.55 4.51
N ASN A 57 -1.27 4.78 3.42
CA ASN A 57 -0.22 4.96 2.41
C ASN A 57 -0.28 6.34 1.75
N VAL A 58 -1.49 6.81 1.39
CA VAL A 58 -1.68 8.16 0.83
C VAL A 58 -1.28 9.23 1.84
N LEU A 59 -1.71 9.12 3.10
CA LEU A 59 -1.36 10.08 4.15
C LEU A 59 0.16 10.12 4.38
N GLY A 60 0.80 8.95 4.52
CA GLY A 60 2.23 8.85 4.76
C GLY A 60 3.04 9.41 3.61
N PHE A 61 2.74 9.03 2.35
CA PHE A 61 3.44 9.58 1.20
C PHE A 61 3.12 11.05 0.96
N PHE A 62 1.93 11.54 1.33
CA PHE A 62 1.62 12.96 1.29
C PHE A 62 2.49 13.75 2.27
N CYS A 63 2.56 13.33 3.54
CA CYS A 63 3.40 13.96 4.56
C CYS A 63 4.90 13.89 4.20
N TYR A 64 5.34 12.74 3.69
CA TYR A 64 6.73 12.56 3.27
C TYR A 64 7.08 13.45 2.07
N SER A 65 6.22 13.45 1.05
CA SER A 65 6.40 14.26 -0.15
C SER A 65 6.34 15.75 0.14
N SER A 66 5.42 16.21 0.98
CA SER A 66 5.34 17.62 1.36
C SER A 66 6.56 18.05 2.15
N ALA A 67 7.00 17.27 3.14
CA ALA A 67 8.19 17.58 3.93
C ALA A 67 9.45 17.67 3.04
N HIS A 68 9.69 16.67 2.20
CA HIS A 68 10.86 16.63 1.31
C HIS A 68 10.82 17.70 0.22
N SER A 69 9.64 17.97 -0.36
CA SER A 69 9.50 19.00 -1.38
C SER A 69 9.66 20.40 -0.80
N LEU A 70 9.16 20.66 0.42
CA LEU A 70 9.35 21.96 1.09
C LEU A 70 10.83 22.23 1.38
N VAL A 71 11.54 21.25 1.93
CA VAL A 71 13.00 21.36 2.18
C VAL A 71 13.76 21.56 0.87
N TRP A 72 13.45 20.77 -0.17
CA TRP A 72 14.15 20.86 -1.45
C TRP A 72 13.84 22.16 -2.20
N CYS A 73 12.60 22.64 -2.18
CA CYS A 73 12.23 23.93 -2.75
C CYS A 73 12.94 25.08 -2.03
N ASN A 74 13.01 25.05 -0.70
CA ASN A 74 13.73 26.08 0.07
C ASN A 74 15.24 26.06 -0.27
N GLN A 75 15.84 24.87 -0.36
CA GLN A 75 17.24 24.71 -0.77
C GLN A 75 17.48 25.18 -2.21
N ALA A 76 16.63 24.81 -3.17
CA ALA A 76 16.74 25.21 -4.57
C ALA A 76 16.57 26.73 -4.73
N TYR A 77 15.67 27.34 -3.95
CA TYR A 77 15.46 28.78 -3.95
C TYR A 77 16.66 29.54 -3.37
N SER A 78 17.25 29.05 -2.27
CA SER A 78 18.49 29.57 -1.67
C SER A 78 19.70 29.51 -2.63
N LEU A 79 19.80 28.46 -3.46
CA LEU A 79 20.83 28.36 -4.51
C LEU A 79 20.57 29.27 -5.72
N ALA A 80 19.30 29.50 -6.08
CA ALA A 80 18.92 30.24 -7.29
C ALA A 80 18.83 31.76 -7.07
N LEU A 81 18.52 32.20 -5.86
CA LEU A 81 18.33 33.61 -5.49
C LEU A 81 18.89 33.80 -4.08
N TYR A 82 19.80 34.76 -3.89
CA TYR A 82 20.43 35.16 -2.61
C TYR A 82 19.39 35.66 -1.58
N PHE A 83 18.48 34.80 -1.11
CA PHE A 83 17.42 35.14 -0.16
C PHE A 83 17.49 34.24 1.08
N ASP A 84 17.00 34.82 2.18
CA ASP A 84 17.14 34.41 3.58
C ASP A 84 16.97 32.91 3.81
N ASP A 85 17.95 32.33 4.50
CA ASP A 85 18.14 30.89 4.68
C ASP A 85 17.30 30.32 5.83
N GLU A 86 16.11 30.85 6.11
CA GLU A 86 15.37 30.63 7.37
C GLU A 86 15.32 29.14 7.82
N ILE A 87 14.91 28.21 6.95
CA ILE A 87 14.84 26.77 7.31
C ILE A 87 16.24 26.15 7.46
N ARG A 88 17.19 26.55 6.61
CA ARG A 88 18.56 26.03 6.61
C ARG A 88 19.34 26.56 7.83
N ASP A 89 19.16 27.82 8.16
CA ASP A 89 19.72 28.48 9.33
C ASP A 89 19.10 27.95 10.60
N GLU A 90 17.77 27.78 10.67
CA GLU A 90 17.12 27.09 11.79
C GLU A 90 17.65 25.67 11.98
N TYR A 91 17.89 24.95 10.88
CA TYR A 91 18.45 23.61 10.93
C TYR A 91 19.91 23.62 11.41
N HIS A 92 20.77 24.50 10.88
CA HIS A 92 22.17 24.64 11.29
C HIS A 92 22.33 25.17 12.71
N GLN A 93 21.45 26.07 13.17
CA GLN A 93 21.42 26.53 14.56
C GLN A 93 21.11 25.39 15.53
N ARG A 94 20.17 24.50 15.17
CA ARG A 94 19.80 23.35 15.99
C ARG A 94 20.76 22.16 15.83
N HIS A 95 21.45 22.04 14.70
CA HIS A 95 22.39 20.96 14.40
C HIS A 95 23.72 21.54 13.85
N PRO A 96 24.52 22.21 14.70
CA PRO A 96 25.77 22.86 14.26
C PRO A 96 26.84 21.88 13.74
N SER A 97 26.71 20.59 14.06
CA SER A 97 27.61 19.52 13.62
C SER A 97 27.21 18.87 12.29
N SER A 98 25.99 19.09 11.78
CA SER A 98 25.54 18.49 10.52
C SER A 98 25.87 19.41 9.35
N ARG A 99 26.74 18.93 8.45
CA ARG A 99 27.38 19.77 7.42
C ARG A 99 26.45 20.14 6.26
N ASN A 100 25.30 19.47 6.09
CA ASN A 100 24.24 19.76 5.11
C ASN A 100 22.95 18.98 5.46
N SER A 101 21.79 19.51 5.07
CA SER A 101 20.52 18.76 5.06
C SER A 101 20.67 17.49 4.20
N LEU A 102 20.39 16.32 4.80
CA LEU A 102 20.51 14.99 4.16
C LEU A 102 19.46 14.71 3.07
N VAL A 103 18.54 15.65 2.78
CA VAL A 103 17.47 15.45 1.79
C VAL A 103 18.03 15.53 0.38
N ARG A 104 18.13 14.38 -0.28
CA ARG A 104 18.62 14.26 -1.66
C ARG A 104 17.46 14.32 -2.67
N LEU A 105 17.75 14.73 -3.91
CA LEU A 105 16.75 14.84 -4.98
C LEU A 105 16.03 13.50 -5.27
N ASN A 106 16.74 12.39 -5.17
CA ASN A 106 16.19 11.05 -5.39
C ASN A 106 15.07 10.72 -4.38
N ASP A 107 15.18 11.17 -3.12
CA ASP A 107 14.15 10.97 -2.10
C ASP A 107 12.91 11.82 -2.35
N VAL A 108 13.09 13.03 -2.90
CA VAL A 108 11.97 13.89 -3.34
C VAL A 108 11.21 13.21 -4.49
N VAL A 109 11.92 12.78 -5.54
CA VAL A 109 11.32 12.10 -6.69
C VAL A 109 10.60 10.83 -6.25
N PHE A 110 11.22 10.03 -5.38
CA PHE A 110 10.62 8.82 -4.82
C PHE A 110 9.32 9.12 -4.05
N SER A 111 9.35 10.10 -3.15
CA SER A 111 8.19 10.47 -2.33
C SER A 111 7.00 10.94 -3.14
N VAL A 112 7.24 11.80 -4.15
CA VAL A 112 6.20 12.29 -5.08
C VAL A 112 5.65 11.13 -5.91
N HIS A 113 6.52 10.27 -6.44
CA HIS A 113 6.10 9.09 -7.20
C HIS A 113 5.23 8.14 -6.38
N GLY A 114 5.66 7.82 -5.15
CA GLY A 114 4.93 6.98 -4.21
C GLY A 114 3.58 7.58 -3.83
N PHE A 115 3.50 8.90 -3.65
CA PHE A 115 2.24 9.61 -3.41
C PHE A 115 1.27 9.46 -4.58
N LEU A 116 1.73 9.75 -5.80
CA LEU A 116 0.90 9.68 -7.01
C LEU A 116 0.38 8.27 -7.27
N LEU A 117 1.21 7.24 -7.12
CA LEU A 117 0.78 5.85 -7.29
C LEU A 117 -0.14 5.38 -6.16
N SER A 118 0.11 5.80 -4.91
CA SER A 118 -0.78 5.48 -3.80
C SER A 118 -2.17 6.11 -4.01
N LEU A 119 -2.20 7.37 -4.47
CA LEU A 119 -3.44 8.05 -4.83
C LEU A 119 -4.14 7.35 -6.00
N PHE A 120 -3.40 6.95 -7.03
CA PHE A 120 -3.95 6.19 -8.15
C PHE A 120 -4.61 4.87 -7.70
N ILE A 121 -3.94 4.10 -6.83
CA ILE A 121 -4.49 2.86 -6.27
C ILE A 121 -5.72 3.13 -5.40
N LEU A 122 -5.72 4.23 -4.63
CA LEU A 122 -6.90 4.64 -3.87
C LEU A 122 -8.07 5.00 -4.79
N LEU A 123 -7.84 5.72 -5.88
CA LEU A 123 -8.87 6.05 -6.88
C LEU A 123 -9.42 4.79 -7.56
N GLN A 124 -8.61 3.75 -7.76
CA GLN A 124 -9.10 2.46 -8.26
C GLN A 124 -10.17 1.85 -7.33
N THR A 125 -10.18 2.16 -6.03
CA THR A 125 -11.22 1.69 -5.10
C THR A 125 -12.58 2.36 -5.30
N CYS A 126 -12.60 3.54 -5.92
CA CYS A 126 -13.82 4.25 -6.28
C CYS A 126 -14.44 3.69 -7.57
N VAL A 127 -13.61 3.23 -8.50
CA VAL A 127 -14.04 2.74 -9.83
C VAL A 127 -14.33 1.23 -9.83
N TYR A 128 -13.52 0.44 -9.13
CA TYR A 128 -13.62 -1.01 -9.15
C TYR A 128 -14.50 -1.56 -8.03
N ARG A 129 -14.97 -2.80 -8.21
CA ARG A 129 -15.86 -3.43 -7.23
C ARG A 129 -15.14 -3.58 -5.89
N LYS A 130 -15.75 -3.02 -4.85
CA LYS A 130 -15.39 -3.22 -3.44
C LYS A 130 -16.42 -4.10 -2.73
N GLN A 131 -16.07 -4.67 -1.58
CA GLN A 131 -17.05 -5.36 -0.75
C GLN A 131 -17.95 -4.31 -0.05
N ALA A 132 -19.25 -4.57 0.08
CA ALA A 132 -20.21 -3.59 0.60
C ALA A 132 -19.91 -3.10 2.02
N ARG A 133 -19.15 -3.87 2.81
CA ARG A 133 -18.75 -3.54 4.20
C ARG A 133 -17.30 -3.01 4.29
N GLN A 134 -16.65 -2.75 3.16
CA GLN A 134 -15.25 -2.34 3.08
C GLN A 134 -15.17 -0.81 3.10
N HIS A 135 -15.21 -0.26 4.30
CA HIS A 135 -15.09 1.18 4.59
C HIS A 135 -13.84 1.45 5.43
N ILE A 136 -13.46 2.73 5.54
CA ILE A 136 -12.41 3.16 6.47
C ILE A 136 -12.83 2.84 7.91
N SER A 137 -11.93 2.29 8.71
CA SER A 137 -12.19 2.08 10.13
C SER A 137 -12.25 3.41 10.88
N SER A 138 -13.02 3.47 11.96
CA SER A 138 -13.11 4.66 12.82
C SER A 138 -11.74 5.07 13.37
N PHE A 139 -10.86 4.10 13.63
CA PHE A 139 -9.49 4.36 14.09
C PHE A 139 -8.65 5.05 13.00
N ALA A 140 -8.69 4.52 11.76
CA ALA A 140 -7.99 5.15 10.64
C ALA A 140 -8.52 6.55 10.32
N ALA A 141 -9.84 6.72 10.33
CA ALA A 141 -10.46 8.03 10.14
C ALA A 141 -10.05 9.02 11.26
N ALA A 142 -10.10 8.61 12.53
CA ALA A 142 -9.70 9.44 13.66
C ALA A 142 -8.23 9.86 13.56
N PHE A 143 -7.34 8.96 13.16
CA PHE A 143 -5.92 9.26 12.97
C PHE A 143 -5.70 10.31 11.85
N VAL A 144 -6.40 10.16 10.72
CA VAL A 144 -6.33 11.14 9.62
C VAL A 144 -6.84 12.51 10.08
N TRP A 145 -8.00 12.57 10.74
CA TRP A 145 -8.55 13.82 11.24
C TRP A 145 -7.67 14.49 12.30
N LEU A 146 -7.10 13.70 13.21
CA LEU A 146 -6.15 14.19 14.21
C LEU A 146 -4.91 14.78 13.54
N THR A 147 -4.38 14.10 12.53
CA THR A 147 -3.21 14.59 11.77
C THR A 147 -3.53 15.93 11.08
N MET A 148 -4.71 16.05 10.45
CA MET A 148 -5.15 17.29 9.84
C MET A 148 -5.32 18.42 10.86
N LEU A 149 -5.96 18.14 12.01
CA LEU A 149 -6.13 19.10 13.09
C LEU A 149 -4.77 19.59 13.63
N MET A 150 -3.86 18.66 13.95
CA MET A 150 -2.53 18.99 14.43
C MET A 150 -1.72 19.79 13.40
N SER A 151 -1.87 19.49 12.10
CA SER A 151 -1.23 20.28 11.04
C SER A 151 -1.71 21.74 11.07
N VAL A 152 -3.01 21.97 11.20
CA VAL A 152 -3.59 23.32 11.30
C VAL A 152 -3.10 24.04 12.57
N LEU A 153 -3.05 23.34 13.70
CA LEU A 153 -2.57 23.91 14.97
C LEU A 153 -1.09 24.32 14.88
N VAL A 154 -0.22 23.49 14.31
CA VAL A 154 1.20 23.83 14.13
C VAL A 154 1.35 25.03 13.19
N LEU A 155 0.62 25.06 12.07
CA LEU A 155 0.64 26.21 11.16
C LEU A 155 0.12 27.50 11.82
N ALA A 156 -0.90 27.40 12.67
CA ALA A 156 -1.38 28.54 13.46
C ALA A 156 -0.31 29.01 14.46
N THR A 157 0.38 28.10 15.16
CA THR A 157 1.48 28.47 16.07
C THR A 157 2.63 29.13 15.34
N ILE A 158 2.95 28.72 14.12
CA ILE A 158 3.95 29.40 13.27
C ILE A 158 3.49 30.83 12.95
N HIS A 159 2.23 31.00 12.54
CA HIS A 159 1.68 32.32 12.23
C HIS A 159 1.72 33.29 13.41
N TYR A 160 1.53 32.80 14.63
CA TYR A 160 1.62 33.60 15.87
C TYR A 160 3.04 33.68 16.46
N GLY A 161 4.06 33.16 15.77
CA GLY A 161 5.47 33.24 16.19
C GLY A 161 5.85 32.31 17.35
N GLY A 162 5.01 31.31 17.67
CA GLY A 162 5.27 30.33 18.74
C GLY A 162 5.99 29.06 18.27
N ALA A 163 6.14 28.87 16.96
CA ALA A 163 6.82 27.73 16.34
C ALA A 163 7.52 28.14 15.04
N THR A 164 8.42 27.30 14.58
CA THR A 164 9.21 27.51 13.36
C THR A 164 8.75 26.63 12.21
N SER A 165 9.12 26.98 10.97
CA SER A 165 8.83 26.14 9.79
C SER A 165 9.47 24.75 9.91
N LEU A 166 10.64 24.65 10.55
CA LEU A 166 11.29 23.37 10.86
C LEU A 166 10.44 22.46 11.77
N ASP A 167 9.72 23.03 12.74
CA ASP A 167 8.88 22.24 13.67
C ASP A 167 7.73 21.56 12.91
N PHE A 168 7.17 22.22 11.89
CA PHE A 168 6.17 21.62 11.01
C PHE A 168 6.76 20.48 10.17
N LEU A 169 7.99 20.62 9.68
CA LEU A 169 8.68 19.55 8.96
C LEU A 169 8.95 18.33 9.84
N TYR A 170 9.38 18.53 11.08
CA TYR A 170 9.55 17.44 12.06
C TYR A 170 8.22 16.77 12.43
N PHE A 171 7.14 17.54 12.54
CA PHE A 171 5.80 16.99 12.71
C PHE A 171 5.41 16.08 11.54
N LEU A 172 5.55 16.52 10.29
CA LEU A 172 5.23 15.72 9.10
C LEU A 172 6.11 14.45 8.98
N SER A 173 7.40 14.56 9.31
CA SER A 173 8.30 13.41 9.35
C SER A 173 7.88 12.40 10.42
N THR A 174 7.52 12.87 11.62
CA THR A 174 7.03 12.02 12.71
C THR A 174 5.76 11.27 12.32
N VAL A 175 4.79 11.96 11.70
CA VAL A 175 3.56 11.32 11.18
C VAL A 175 3.91 10.24 10.16
N THR A 176 4.84 10.51 9.24
CA THR A 176 5.30 9.53 8.24
C THR A 176 5.87 8.27 8.88
N LEU A 177 6.69 8.42 9.93
CA LEU A 177 7.25 7.30 10.68
C LEU A 177 6.15 6.47 11.38
N ILE A 178 5.22 7.13 12.07
CA ILE A 178 4.08 6.46 12.73
C ILE A 178 3.26 5.69 11.70
N VAL A 179 2.92 6.33 10.58
CA VAL A 179 2.19 5.70 9.48
C VAL A 179 2.94 4.48 8.94
N SER A 180 4.25 4.58 8.74
CA SER A 180 5.07 3.47 8.24
C SER A 180 5.01 2.25 9.17
N PHE A 181 4.93 2.47 10.48
CA PHE A 181 4.76 1.41 11.46
C PHE A 181 3.35 0.80 11.44
N ILE A 182 2.29 1.62 11.45
CA ILE A 182 0.92 1.11 11.61
C ILE A 182 0.25 0.66 10.32
N LYS A 183 0.67 1.16 9.14
CA LYS A 183 -0.09 1.03 7.89
C LYS A 183 -0.36 -0.40 7.46
N TYR A 184 0.55 -1.33 7.75
CA TYR A 184 0.44 -2.73 7.34
C TYR A 184 -0.51 -3.54 8.24
N LEU A 185 -0.75 -3.12 9.49
CA LEU A 185 -1.59 -3.84 10.47
C LEU A 185 -3.00 -4.17 9.95
N PRO A 186 -3.74 -3.24 9.34
CA PRO A 186 -5.07 -3.53 8.80
C PRO A 186 -5.03 -4.60 7.70
N GLN A 187 -4.00 -4.60 6.85
CA GLN A 187 -3.86 -5.60 5.78
C GLN A 187 -3.55 -6.98 6.36
N VAL A 188 -2.66 -7.05 7.36
CA VAL A 188 -2.36 -8.29 8.10
C VAL A 188 -3.63 -8.88 8.70
N TRP A 189 -4.45 -8.04 9.33
CA TRP A 189 -5.71 -8.46 9.94
C TRP A 189 -6.75 -8.91 8.91
N VAL A 190 -6.88 -8.21 7.77
CA VAL A 190 -7.78 -8.62 6.68
C VAL A 190 -7.36 -9.97 6.10
N ASN A 191 -6.06 -10.20 5.90
CA ASN A 191 -5.54 -11.48 5.43
C ASN A 191 -5.85 -12.60 6.42
N TYR A 192 -5.64 -12.35 7.72
CA TYR A 192 -5.96 -13.28 8.79
C TYR A 192 -7.47 -13.58 8.85
N LYS A 193 -8.33 -12.57 8.90
CA LYS A 193 -9.79 -12.75 8.99
C LYS A 193 -10.37 -13.49 7.79
N ARG A 194 -9.84 -13.24 6.59
CA ARG A 194 -10.28 -13.93 5.35
C ARG A 194 -9.60 -15.28 5.16
N GLN A 195 -8.57 -15.58 5.94
CA GLN A 195 -7.68 -16.73 5.76
C GLN A 195 -7.23 -16.86 4.28
N SER A 196 -6.93 -15.71 3.66
CA SER A 196 -6.62 -15.60 2.23
C SER A 196 -5.96 -14.27 1.90
N THR A 197 -4.87 -14.35 1.14
CA THR A 197 -4.12 -13.20 0.60
C THR A 197 -4.60 -12.77 -0.80
N GLN A 198 -5.69 -13.35 -1.32
CA GLN A 198 -6.29 -12.97 -2.60
C GLN A 198 -6.81 -11.52 -2.53
N GLY A 199 -6.23 -10.61 -3.32
CA GLY A 199 -6.44 -9.16 -3.19
C GLY A 199 -5.15 -8.37 -3.02
N TRP A 200 -4.15 -9.03 -2.45
CA TRP A 200 -2.87 -8.46 -2.08
C TRP A 200 -1.78 -8.98 -3.01
N SER A 201 -1.06 -8.08 -3.65
CA SER A 201 0.01 -8.43 -4.57
C SER A 201 1.23 -8.91 -3.79
N ILE A 202 1.53 -10.21 -3.88
CA ILE A 202 2.76 -10.75 -3.29
C ILE A 202 4.02 -10.26 -4.03
N GLN A 203 3.86 -9.89 -5.31
CA GLN A 203 4.93 -9.27 -6.08
C GLN A 203 5.28 -7.87 -5.53
N TYR A 204 4.28 -7.09 -5.10
CA TYR A 204 4.51 -5.81 -4.40
C TYR A 204 5.39 -6.05 -3.16
N ILE A 205 5.01 -7.02 -2.31
CA ILE A 205 5.77 -7.40 -1.11
C ILE A 205 7.19 -7.89 -1.43
N SER A 206 7.37 -8.67 -2.49
CA SER A 206 8.68 -9.21 -2.85
C SER A 206 9.67 -8.10 -3.24
N TRP A 207 9.19 -7.09 -3.97
CA TRP A 207 9.99 -5.93 -4.34
C TRP A 207 10.21 -4.97 -3.16
N ASP A 208 9.23 -4.81 -2.28
CA ASP A 208 9.37 -4.03 -1.04
C ASP A 208 10.45 -4.64 -0.13
N LEU A 209 10.42 -5.97 0.04
CA LEU A 209 11.40 -6.73 0.82
C LEU A 209 12.81 -6.61 0.23
N ALA A 210 12.94 -6.72 -1.10
CA ALA A 210 14.22 -6.54 -1.76
C ALA A 210 14.80 -5.14 -1.52
N GLY A 211 13.96 -4.09 -1.60
CA GLY A 211 14.35 -2.72 -1.28
C GLY A 211 14.75 -2.55 0.18
N GLY A 212 13.98 -3.09 1.11
CA GLY A 212 14.27 -3.05 2.55
C GLY A 212 15.58 -3.75 2.91
N LEU A 213 15.82 -4.95 2.36
CA LEU A 213 17.07 -5.68 2.57
C LEU A 213 18.28 -4.94 1.97
N LEU A 214 18.15 -4.40 0.75
CA LEU A 214 19.22 -3.61 0.12
C LEU A 214 19.57 -2.37 0.95
N SER A 215 18.57 -1.71 1.54
CA SER A 215 18.78 -0.55 2.43
C SER A 215 19.58 -0.90 3.68
N ILE A 216 19.27 -2.04 4.31
CA ILE A 216 20.02 -2.55 5.48
C ILE A 216 21.44 -2.94 5.08
N VAL A 217 21.61 -3.64 3.95
CA VAL A 217 22.94 -4.02 3.44
C VAL A 217 23.79 -2.79 3.15
N GLN A 218 23.22 -1.75 2.54
CA GLN A 218 23.93 -0.49 2.31
C GLN A 218 24.42 0.12 3.62
N LEU A 219 23.56 0.17 4.65
CA LEU A 219 23.93 0.70 5.96
C LEU A 219 25.06 -0.10 6.62
N LEU A 220 25.05 -1.43 6.50
CA LEU A 220 26.11 -2.29 7.02
C LEU A 220 27.45 -2.09 6.30
N ILE A 221 27.41 -1.87 4.97
CA ILE A 221 28.61 -1.58 4.17
C ILE A 221 29.18 -0.21 4.56
N ASP A 222 28.33 0.81 4.67
CA ASP A 222 28.74 2.17 5.03
C ASP A 222 29.42 2.18 6.42
N ALA A 223 28.83 1.50 7.42
CA ALA A 223 29.42 1.37 8.75
C ALA A 223 30.74 0.58 8.78
N TYR A 224 30.86 -0.44 7.92
CA TYR A 224 32.10 -1.21 7.78
C TYR A 224 33.22 -0.37 7.15
N LEU A 225 32.89 0.46 6.15
CA LEU A 225 33.85 1.33 5.46
C LEU A 225 34.31 2.50 6.34
N ASP A 226 33.42 3.08 7.13
CA ASP A 226 33.75 4.16 8.07
C ASP A 226 34.52 3.65 9.31
N GLY A 227 34.58 2.32 9.52
CA GLY A 227 35.29 1.69 10.63
C GLY A 227 34.68 1.98 12.01
N ASP A 228 33.49 2.60 12.04
CA ASP A 228 32.77 3.02 13.23
C ASP A 228 31.32 2.53 13.17
N TRP A 229 30.99 1.63 14.09
CA TRP A 229 29.65 1.05 14.22
C TRP A 229 28.68 2.01 14.94
N THR A 230 29.17 3.08 15.56
CA THR A 230 28.32 4.09 16.20
C THR A 230 27.54 4.92 15.18
N GLY A 231 27.96 4.93 13.91
CA GLY A 231 27.16 5.49 12.80
C GLY A 231 25.82 4.78 12.60
N ILE A 232 25.73 3.49 12.94
CA ILE A 232 24.48 2.72 12.94
C ILE A 232 23.56 3.18 14.09
N GLU A 233 24.14 3.51 15.25
CA GLU A 233 23.39 4.08 16.38
C GLU A 233 22.94 5.54 16.11
N GLY A 234 23.66 6.26 15.25
CA GLY A 234 23.30 7.61 14.79
C GLY A 234 22.15 7.64 13.77
N ASP A 235 22.04 6.61 12.92
CA ASP A 235 20.97 6.47 11.90
C ASP A 235 19.96 5.36 12.27
N ASN A 236 19.56 5.32 13.55
CA ASN A 236 18.55 4.41 14.08
C ASN A 236 17.22 4.45 13.29
N VAL A 237 16.93 5.58 12.62
CA VAL A 237 15.70 5.77 11.85
C VAL A 237 15.72 4.91 10.58
N LYS A 238 16.84 4.89 9.84
CA LYS A 238 16.95 4.09 8.61
C LYS A 238 16.98 2.59 8.90
N LEU A 239 17.72 2.17 9.93
CA LEU A 239 17.73 0.78 10.40
C LEU A 239 16.32 0.35 10.88
N GLY A 240 15.65 1.21 11.66
CA GLY A 240 14.31 0.97 12.17
C GLY A 240 13.28 0.83 11.06
N LEU A 241 13.28 1.74 10.08
CA LEU A 241 12.39 1.69 8.92
C LEU A 241 12.62 0.43 8.08
N GLY A 242 13.88 0.11 7.76
CA GLY A 242 14.22 -1.11 7.02
C GLY A 242 13.76 -2.37 7.75
N SER A 243 13.97 -2.43 9.07
CA SER A 243 13.55 -3.56 9.91
C SER A 243 12.04 -3.73 9.96
N ILE A 244 11.28 -2.64 10.08
CA ILE A 244 9.81 -2.66 10.07
C ILE A 244 9.30 -3.25 8.75
N VAL A 245 9.84 -2.79 7.61
CA VAL A 245 9.47 -3.30 6.27
C VAL A 245 9.76 -4.79 6.17
N VAL A 246 10.98 -5.22 6.49
CA VAL A 246 11.39 -6.64 6.44
C VAL A 246 10.49 -7.52 7.32
N CYS A 247 10.14 -7.07 8.52
CA CYS A 247 9.26 -7.80 9.43
C CYS A 247 7.84 -7.97 8.86
N TYR A 248 7.22 -6.90 8.34
CA TYR A 248 5.89 -6.98 7.75
C TYR A 248 5.89 -7.82 6.48
N ASP A 249 6.90 -7.68 5.63
CA ASP A 249 7.01 -8.43 4.40
C ASP A 249 7.20 -9.92 4.69
N ALA A 250 8.07 -10.28 5.63
CA ALA A 250 8.20 -11.67 6.09
C ALA A 250 6.85 -12.22 6.59
N LEU A 251 6.10 -11.43 7.36
CA LEU A 251 4.78 -11.83 7.82
C LEU A 251 3.81 -12.05 6.65
N PHE A 252 3.78 -11.17 5.65
CA PHE A 252 2.95 -11.35 4.45
C PHE A 252 3.37 -12.56 3.62
N MET A 253 4.67 -12.84 3.51
CA MET A 253 5.20 -14.02 2.84
C MET A 253 4.78 -15.30 3.59
N ILE A 254 4.85 -15.32 4.92
CA ILE A 254 4.36 -16.42 5.76
C ILE A 254 2.85 -16.61 5.57
N GLN A 255 2.07 -15.53 5.61
CA GLN A 255 0.62 -15.59 5.35
C GLN A 255 0.32 -16.17 3.97
N HIS A 256 1.10 -15.79 2.95
CA HIS A 256 0.85 -16.20 1.57
C HIS A 256 1.29 -17.65 1.28
N TYR A 257 2.51 -18.03 1.64
CA TYR A 257 3.11 -19.30 1.25
C TYR A 257 2.90 -20.42 2.27
N ILE A 258 2.81 -20.10 3.57
CA ILE A 258 2.74 -21.12 4.63
C ILE A 258 1.31 -21.27 5.13
N LEU A 259 0.66 -20.17 5.56
CA LEU A 259 -0.65 -20.25 6.20
C LEU A 259 -1.81 -20.41 5.20
N TYR A 260 -1.78 -19.68 4.08
CA TYR A 260 -2.87 -19.68 3.09
C TYR A 260 -2.52 -20.17 1.67
N PRO A 261 -1.66 -21.20 1.48
CA PRO A 261 -1.21 -21.64 0.15
C PRO A 261 -2.33 -22.26 -0.69
N LYS A 262 -3.27 -22.97 -0.04
CA LYS A 262 -4.34 -23.75 -0.70
C LYS A 262 -5.40 -22.89 -1.41
N ARG A 263 -5.28 -21.56 -1.40
CA ARG A 263 -6.21 -20.64 -2.07
C ARG A 263 -5.52 -19.77 -3.14
N ILE A 264 -4.32 -20.16 -3.59
CA ILE A 264 -3.68 -19.58 -4.78
C ILE A 264 -4.40 -20.15 -6.02
N SER A 265 -5.47 -19.47 -6.45
CA SER A 265 -6.23 -19.86 -7.63
C SER A 265 -5.43 -19.57 -8.90
N LYS A 266 -5.32 -20.57 -9.79
CA LYS A 266 -4.82 -20.38 -11.17
C LYS A 266 -5.73 -19.45 -11.99
N HIS A 267 -6.99 -19.28 -11.59
CA HIS A 267 -7.98 -18.40 -12.22
C HIS A 267 -8.69 -17.51 -11.17
N PRO A 268 -8.00 -16.51 -10.60
CA PRO A 268 -8.50 -15.73 -9.46
C PRO A 268 -9.83 -15.03 -9.76
N ILE A 269 -10.05 -14.60 -11.01
CA ILE A 269 -11.28 -13.94 -11.45
C ILE A 269 -12.47 -14.92 -11.45
N ARG A 270 -12.27 -16.16 -11.92
CA ARG A 270 -13.33 -17.17 -12.00
C ARG A 270 -13.78 -17.61 -10.61
N ASP A 271 -12.84 -17.80 -9.70
CA ASP A 271 -13.14 -18.21 -8.32
C ASP A 271 -13.74 -17.07 -7.50
N GLU A 272 -13.33 -15.82 -7.75
CA GLU A 272 -14.00 -14.64 -7.18
C GLU A 272 -15.45 -14.54 -7.66
N ARG A 273 -15.72 -14.81 -8.95
CA ARG A 273 -17.09 -14.87 -9.48
C ARG A 273 -17.91 -16.02 -8.86
N LYS A 274 -17.32 -17.19 -8.64
CA LYS A 274 -18.00 -18.31 -7.95
C LYS A 274 -18.36 -17.96 -6.51
N ARG A 275 -17.42 -17.41 -5.73
CA ARG A 275 -17.67 -16.96 -4.35
C ARG A 275 -18.76 -15.89 -4.28
N LEU A 276 -18.79 -14.99 -5.27
CA LEU A 276 -19.85 -13.99 -5.39
C LEU A 276 -21.22 -14.62 -5.59
N ILE A 277 -21.32 -15.62 -6.46
CA ILE A 277 -22.57 -16.35 -6.70
C ILE A 277 -23.01 -17.09 -5.43
N GLU A 278 -22.09 -17.78 -4.76
CA GLU A 278 -22.36 -18.46 -3.48
C GLU A 278 -22.81 -17.48 -2.38
N GLN A 279 -22.19 -16.30 -2.31
CA GLN A 279 -22.53 -15.27 -1.32
C GLN A 279 -23.87 -14.57 -1.60
N CYS A 280 -24.31 -14.54 -2.86
CA CYS A 280 -25.59 -13.98 -3.28
C CYS A 280 -26.72 -15.02 -3.32
N GLN A 281 -26.43 -16.32 -3.13
CA GLN A 281 -27.48 -17.33 -2.99
C GLN A 281 -28.11 -17.20 -1.58
N PRO A 282 -29.45 -17.10 -1.49
CA PRO A 282 -30.12 -17.12 -0.20
C PRO A 282 -29.79 -18.43 0.53
N SER A 283 -29.65 -18.35 1.86
CA SER A 283 -29.37 -19.54 2.65
C SER A 283 -30.51 -20.53 2.44
N ARG A 284 -30.21 -21.83 2.32
CA ARG A 284 -31.25 -22.87 2.11
C ARG A 284 -32.28 -22.90 3.25
N SER A 285 -32.00 -22.23 4.37
CA SER A 285 -32.89 -21.99 5.51
C SER A 285 -33.91 -20.85 5.32
N ASP A 286 -33.76 -19.99 4.30
CA ASP A 286 -34.73 -18.91 4.03
C ASP A 286 -35.94 -19.40 3.22
N PHE A 287 -35.87 -20.61 2.64
CA PHE A 287 -37.03 -21.30 2.09
C PHE A 287 -37.72 -22.10 3.21
N LYS A 288 -38.55 -21.42 4.00
CA LYS A 288 -39.58 -22.10 4.77
C LYS A 288 -40.65 -22.57 3.77
N PRO A 289 -40.95 -23.87 3.63
CA PRO A 289 -42.08 -24.29 2.82
C PRO A 289 -43.32 -23.64 3.39
N ILE A 290 -44.09 -22.95 2.56
CA ILE A 290 -45.46 -22.56 2.90
C ILE A 290 -46.20 -23.89 3.01
N VAL A 291 -46.43 -24.34 4.24
CA VAL A 291 -47.38 -25.42 4.51
C VAL A 291 -48.75 -24.79 4.31
N GLU A 292 -49.42 -25.14 3.20
CA GLU A 292 -50.84 -24.85 3.03
C GLU A 292 -51.58 -25.58 4.16
N ASP A 293 -52.23 -24.80 5.02
CA ASP A 293 -53.08 -25.29 6.11
C ASP A 293 -54.44 -25.61 5.48
N ASP A 294 -54.63 -26.86 5.07
CA ASP A 294 -55.91 -27.38 4.57
C ASP A 294 -56.87 -27.60 5.76
N SER A 295 -57.42 -26.51 6.30
CA SER A 295 -58.61 -26.59 7.16
C SER A 295 -59.86 -26.67 6.27
N ASN A 296 -60.27 -27.90 5.98
CA ASN A 296 -61.56 -28.26 5.41
C ASN A 296 -62.70 -27.77 6.32
N ASP A 297 -63.45 -26.76 5.88
CA ASP A 297 -64.85 -26.58 6.27
C ASP A 297 -65.71 -26.57 5.00
N ALA A 298 -66.58 -27.57 4.91
CA ALA A 298 -67.39 -27.86 3.75
C ALA A 298 -68.66 -26.99 3.71
N SER A 299 -68.99 -26.45 2.53
CA SER A 299 -70.37 -26.40 1.99
C SER A 299 -70.37 -26.04 0.48
N PRO A 300 -71.26 -26.63 -0.34
CA PRO A 300 -71.05 -26.71 -1.79
C PRO A 300 -71.89 -25.69 -2.57
N SER A 301 -71.32 -25.10 -3.63
CA SER A 301 -72.10 -24.77 -4.84
C SER A 301 -71.20 -24.57 -6.06
N THR A 302 -71.41 -25.46 -7.03
CA THR A 302 -71.35 -25.27 -8.50
C THR A 302 -70.48 -24.16 -9.08
N ALA A 303 -69.46 -24.58 -9.85
CA ALA A 303 -69.30 -24.36 -11.29
C ALA A 303 -67.85 -24.04 -11.68
N GLY A 304 -67.36 -24.69 -12.74
CA GLY A 304 -66.33 -24.09 -13.61
C GLY A 304 -64.95 -24.75 -13.62
N SER A 305 -64.81 -25.69 -14.56
CA SER A 305 -63.68 -25.79 -15.49
C SER A 305 -62.26 -26.20 -15.02
N ARG A 306 -61.93 -27.45 -15.40
CA ARG A 306 -60.71 -27.91 -16.11
C ARG A 306 -59.35 -27.88 -15.38
N LEU A 307 -59.02 -29.04 -14.79
CA LEU A 307 -57.71 -29.72 -14.93
C LEU A 307 -57.41 -29.98 -16.44
N PRO A 308 -56.15 -30.21 -16.89
CA PRO A 308 -55.26 -31.18 -16.25
C PRO A 308 -53.72 -30.97 -16.30
N ILE A 309 -53.11 -31.46 -15.23
CA ILE A 309 -52.06 -32.50 -15.17
C ILE A 309 -50.70 -32.19 -15.81
N ASN A 310 -49.77 -31.98 -14.89
CA ASN A 310 -48.33 -32.14 -14.95
C ASN A 310 -47.93 -33.50 -15.58
N THR A 311 -47.15 -33.48 -16.67
CA THR A 311 -46.44 -34.66 -17.19
C THR A 311 -44.94 -34.48 -17.04
N ARG A 312 -44.36 -35.30 -16.16
CA ARG A 312 -42.93 -35.63 -16.15
C ARG A 312 -42.53 -36.16 -17.52
N GLN A 313 -41.43 -35.65 -18.08
CA GLN A 313 -40.65 -36.41 -19.06
C GLN A 313 -39.16 -36.27 -18.77
N ALA A 314 -38.59 -37.39 -18.33
CA ALA A 314 -37.18 -37.68 -18.46
C ALA A 314 -36.87 -37.96 -19.93
N TYR A 315 -35.77 -37.43 -20.45
CA TYR A 315 -35.10 -37.96 -21.64
C TYR A 315 -33.59 -37.88 -21.43
N GLY A 316 -32.96 -39.05 -21.59
CA GLY A 316 -31.53 -39.24 -21.55
C GLY A 316 -30.85 -38.97 -22.90
N SER A 317 -29.52 -38.86 -22.79
CA SER A 317 -28.49 -39.24 -23.77
C SER A 317 -28.68 -38.92 -25.26
N THR A 318 -27.87 -37.98 -25.75
CA THR A 318 -27.05 -38.22 -26.96
C THR A 318 -25.82 -37.29 -26.93
N GLN A 319 -24.65 -37.93 -26.95
CA GLN A 319 -23.36 -37.30 -27.21
C GLN A 319 -23.32 -36.82 -28.67
N HIS A 320 -22.81 -35.62 -28.92
CA HIS A 320 -22.34 -35.23 -30.24
C HIS A 320 -20.83 -34.99 -30.19
N GLU A 321 -20.14 -35.94 -30.79
CA GLU A 321 -18.74 -36.02 -31.11
C GLU A 321 -18.41 -34.98 -32.20
N PHE A 322 -17.39 -34.14 -31.98
CA PHE A 322 -16.84 -33.23 -32.98
C PHE A 322 -15.45 -33.76 -33.35
N THR A 323 -15.30 -34.32 -34.54
CA THR A 323 -14.01 -34.61 -35.18
C THR A 323 -13.71 -33.61 -36.31
N PRO A 324 -12.42 -33.30 -36.57
CA PRO A 324 -12.02 -32.18 -37.41
C PRO A 324 -11.90 -32.57 -38.89
N PHE A 325 -12.18 -31.60 -39.78
CA PHE A 325 -11.90 -31.72 -41.21
C PHE A 325 -10.46 -31.26 -41.48
N SER A 326 -9.65 -32.20 -41.97
CA SER A 326 -8.42 -31.94 -42.73
C SER A 326 -8.76 -31.79 -44.21
N SER A 327 -8.17 -30.80 -44.87
CA SER A 327 -7.96 -30.84 -46.33
C SER A 327 -6.71 -30.06 -46.66
N SER A 328 -5.75 -30.80 -47.19
CA SER A 328 -4.51 -30.40 -47.84
C SER A 328 -4.78 -29.97 -49.29
N VAL A 329 -4.24 -28.83 -49.70
CA VAL A 329 -3.46 -28.63 -50.94
C VAL A 329 -2.37 -27.62 -50.62
#